data_AF-A0A2V6FI53-F1
#
_entry.id   AF-A0A2V6FI53-F1
#
_cell.length_a   1.000
_cell.length_b   1.000
_cell.length_c   1.000
_cell.angle_alpha   90.00
_cell.angle_beta   90.00
_cell.angle_gamma   90.00
#
_symmetry.space_group_name_H-M   'P 1'
#
loop_
_entity.id
_entity.type
_entity.pdbx_description
1 polymer ?
#
loop_
_entity_poly.entity_id
_entity_poly.type
_entity_poly.pdbx_seq_one_letter_code
_entity_poly.pdbx_strand_id
1 'polypeptide(L)' 'MTTESPPLNYKIGNERLISVTEKAAQKLASLLEEKGQPNGALRLKVVGGGCSGLQYVMDLVEGP' A
#
# COMPACT_ATOMS: atom_id res chain seq x y z
N MET A 1 22.55 -4.90 -12.47
CA MET A 1 21.49 -4.28 -13.29
C MET A 1 20.96 -3.13 -12.46
N THR A 2 21.15 -1.89 -12.92
CA THR A 2 20.80 -0.68 -12.17
C THR A 2 19.29 -0.47 -12.28
N THR A 3 18.57 -0.60 -11.17
CA THR A 3 17.16 -0.24 -11.07
C THR A 3 17.04 1.28 -11.00
N GLU A 4 16.85 1.94 -12.15
CA GLU A 4 16.37 3.32 -12.20
C GLU A 4 14.88 3.32 -11.81
N SER A 5 14.58 3.78 -10.59
CA SER A 5 13.21 4.07 -10.19
C SER A 5 12.67 5.20 -11.09
N PRO A 6 11.49 5.01 -11.72
CA PRO A 6 10.90 6.03 -12.58
C PRO A 6 10.61 7.32 -11.80
N PRO A 7 10.56 8.49 -12.47
CA PRO A 7 10.29 9.77 -11.82
C PRO A 7 8.98 9.68 -11.04
N LEU A 8 9.05 10.03 -9.74
CA LEU A 8 7.97 9.88 -8.77
C LEU A 8 6.79 10.78 -9.17
N ASN A 9 5.86 10.28 -9.98
CA ASN A 9 4.61 10.98 -10.33
C ASN A 9 3.51 10.69 -9.29
N TYR A 10 3.86 10.80 -8.01
CA TYR A 10 2.91 10.67 -6.91
C TYR A 10 3.06 11.82 -5.93
N LYS A 11 1.97 12.16 -5.25
CA LYS A 11 1.99 13.13 -4.16
C LYS A 11 2.21 12.38 -2.85
N ILE A 12 3.04 12.93 -1.97
CA ILE A 12 3.11 12.47 -0.59
C ILE A 12 1.78 12.82 0.09
N GLY A 13 0.99 11.80 0.41
CA GLY A 13 -0.26 11.94 1.16
C GLY A 13 -0.01 12.09 2.66
N ASN A 14 -1.06 12.38 3.42
CA ASN A 14 -1.06 12.40 4.89
C ASN A 14 -2.30 11.68 5.44
N GLU A 15 -2.48 11.66 6.76
CA GLU A 15 -3.60 10.95 7.40
C GLU A 15 -5.00 11.44 7.00
N ARG A 16 -5.11 12.62 6.37
CA ARG A 16 -6.39 13.11 5.83
C ARG A 16 -6.78 12.42 4.54
N LEU A 17 -5.82 11.84 3.82
CA LEU A 17 -6.06 11.09 2.58
C LEU A 17 -6.33 9.61 2.89
N ILE A 18 -5.49 8.99 3.72
CA ILE A 18 -5.62 7.60 4.17
C ILE A 18 -5.17 7.53 5.62
N SER A 19 -6.03 7.03 6.50
CA SER A 19 -5.69 6.76 7.90
C SER A 19 -5.56 5.26 8.12
N VAL A 20 -4.48 4.85 8.76
CA VAL A 20 -4.21 3.47 9.16
C VAL A 20 -4.26 3.41 10.67
N THR A 21 -5.11 2.55 11.23
CA THR A 21 -5.19 2.37 12.68
C THR A 21 -3.94 1.65 13.19
N GLU A 22 -3.57 1.89 14.46
CA GLU A 22 -2.41 1.23 15.07
C GLU A 22 -2.50 -0.30 14.99
N LYS A 23 -3.69 -0.87 15.23
CA LYS A 23 -3.94 -2.31 15.08
C LYS A 23 -3.70 -2.81 13.65
N ALA A 24 -4.11 -2.03 12.65
CA ALA A 24 -3.87 -2.39 11.25
C ALA A 24 -2.39 -2.30 10.89
N ALA A 25 -1.68 -1.27 11.38
CA ALA A 25 -0.24 -1.12 11.18
C ALA A 25 0.54 -2.28 11.79
N GLN A 26 0.21 -2.70 13.01
CA GLN A 26 0.82 -3.87 13.65
C GLN A 26 0.57 -5.15 12.85
N LYS A 27 -0.68 -5.38 12.40
CA LYS A 27 -0.99 -6.57 11.60
C LYS A 27 -0.25 -6.56 10.27
N LEU A 28 -0.13 -5.41 9.62
CA LEU A 28 0.63 -5.25 8.38
C LEU A 28 2.11 -5.60 8.60
N ALA A 29 2.73 -5.08 9.66
CA ALA A 29 4.12 -5.37 9.99
C ALA A 29 4.33 -6.88 10.19
N SER A 30 3.47 -7.55 10.97
CA SER A 30 3.56 -8.99 11.16
C SER A 30 3.43 -9.76 9.84
N LEU A 31 2.47 -9.38 8.98
CA LEU A 31 2.29 -10.03 7.68
C LEU A 31 3.51 -9.85 6.74
N LEU A 32 4.18 -8.71 6.83
CA LEU A 32 5.40 -8.43 6.07
C LEU A 32 6.59 -9.23 6.59
N GLU A 33 6.73 -9.35 7.91
CA GLU A 33 7.74 -10.20 8.56
C GLU A 33 7.54 -11.69 8.20
N GLU A 34 6.30 -12.18 8.26
CA GLU A 34 5.94 -13.56 7.88
C GLU A 34 6.30 -13.87 6.42
N LYS A 35 6.23 -12.87 5.53
CA LYS A 35 6.60 -13.01 4.12
C LYS A 35 8.09 -12.81 3.84
N GLY A 36 8.90 -12.49 4.86
CA GLY A 36 10.32 -12.17 4.68
C GLY A 36 10.54 -10.86 3.91
N GLN A 37 9.56 -9.96 3.92
CA GLN A 37 9.60 -8.66 3.24
C GLN A 37 9.50 -7.51 4.25
N PRO A 38 10.48 -7.34 5.15
CA PRO A 38 10.41 -6.31 6.21
C PRO A 38 10.38 -4.87 5.64
N ASN A 39 10.89 -4.68 4.41
CA ASN A 39 10.85 -3.41 3.69
C ASN A 39 9.66 -3.30 2.71
N GLY A 40 8.67 -4.19 2.83
CA GLY A 40 7.49 -4.16 1.99
C GLY A 40 6.53 -3.03 2.35
N ALA A 41 5.57 -2.80 1.46
CA ALA A 41 4.54 -1.77 1.63
C ALA A 41 3.15 -2.34 1.31
N LEU A 42 2.13 -1.74 1.91
CA LEU A 42 0.73 -1.98 1.53
C LEU A 42 0.37 -1.07 0.36
N ARG A 43 0.04 -1.68 -0.78
CA ARG A 43 -0.51 -0.98 -1.93
C ARG A 43 -2.03 -1.03 -1.90
N LEU A 44 -2.64 0.15 -1.96
CA LEU A 44 -4.08 0.28 -2.12
C LEU A 44 -4.40 0.65 -3.57
N LYS A 45 -5.37 -0.05 -4.17
CA LYS A 45 -5.91 0.26 -5.49
C LYS A 45 -7.40 0.46 -5.38
N VAL A 46 -7.89 1.55 -5.96
CA VAL A 46 -9.32 1.79 -6.12
C VAL A 46 -9.73 1.26 -7.49
N VAL A 47 -10.73 0.38 -7.52
CA VAL A 47 -11.29 -0.21 -8.74
C VAL A 47 -12.75 0.20 -8.85
N GLY A 48 -13.20 0.54 -10.06
CA GLY A 48 -14.62 0.81 -10.30
C GLY A 48 -15.44 -0.47 -10.15
N GLY A 49 -16.39 -0.48 -9.22
CA GLY A 49 -17.31 -1.59 -8.96
C GLY A 49 -18.64 -1.50 -9.73
N GLY A 50 -18.69 -0.72 -10.82
CA GLY A 50 -19.92 -0.51 -11.60
C GLY A 50 -20.92 0.41 -10.90
N CYS A 51 -22.22 0.11 -11.02
CA CYS A 51 -23.31 0.91 -10.43
C CYS A 51 -23.28 0.96 -8.88
N SER A 52 -22.50 0.08 -8.26
CA SER A 52 -22.48 -0.17 -6.82
C SER A 52 -21.34 0.55 -6.08
N GLY A 53 -20.49 1.32 -6.77
CA GLY A 53 -19.48 2.19 -6.16
C GLY A 53 -18.03 1.78 -6.39
N LEU A 54 -17.16 2.11 -5.43
CA LEU A 54 -15.71 1.91 -5.51
C LEU A 54 -15.30 0.70 -4.66
N GLN A 55 -14.42 -0.14 -5.21
CA GLN A 55 -13.80 -1.25 -4.50
C GLN A 55 -12.36 -0.92 -4.15
N TYR A 56 -11.97 -1.21 -2.91
CA TYR A 56 -10.59 -1.08 -2.45
C TYR A 56 -9.93 -2.46 -2.47
N VAL A 57 -8.86 -2.59 -3.25
CA VAL A 57 -8.00 -3.76 -3.31
C VAL A 57 -6.71 -3.45 -2.57
N MET A 58 -6.25 -4.39 -1.75
CA MET A 58 -5.07 -4.23 -0.90
C MET A 58 -4.06 -5.33 -1.21
N ASP A 59 -2.85 -4.96 -1.63
CA ASP A 59 -1.77 -5.88 -1.98
C ASP A 59 -0.53 -5.58 -1.16
N LEU A 60 0.18 -6.61 -0.71
CA LEU A 60 1.52 -6.47 -0.13
C LEU A 60 2.53 -6.51 -1.27
N VAL A 61 3.27 -5.43 -1.42
CA VAL A 61 4.28 -5.25 -2.46
C VAL A 61 5.62 -4.95 -1.81
N GLU A 62 6.70 -5.03 -2.59
CA GLU A 62 7.97 -4.45 -2.17
C GLU A 62 7.81 -2.92 -2.05
N GLY A 63 8.56 -2.31 -1.12
CA GLY A 63 8.54 -0.87 -0.89
C GLY A 63 8.78 -0.06 -2.18
N PRO A 64 8.42 1.24 -2.18
CA PRO A 64 8.52 2.10 -3.35
C PRO A 64 9.93 2.15 -3.96
#